data_AF-A0AAD7NNC9-F1
#
_entry.id   AF-A0AAD7NNC9-F1
#
_cell.length_a   1.000
_cell.length_b   1.000
_cell.length_c   1.000
_cell.angle_alpha   90.00
_cell.angle_beta   90.00
_cell.angle_gamma   90.00
#
_symmetry.space_group_name_H-M   'P 1'
#
loop_
_entity.id
_entity.type
_entity.pdbx_description
1 polymer ?
#
loop_
_entity_poly.entity_id
_entity_poly.type
_entity_poly.pdbx_seq_one_letter_code
_entity_poly.pdbx_strand_id
1 'polypeptide(L)'
;MCGTLNPCSTGSLIYKNDQCECRRHNGAMGIMRPGCAATWSRGVCSSAPDLKEQMLAMEADKLCPPGMHACPVGRLEFECVIPALDVDNCGGCVSTGQGEACGDYPGVRGAACVEGACDVYSCHPGYALLNGQCIRKKDRPSH
;
A
#
# COMPACT_ATOMS: atom_id res chain seq x y z
N MET A 1 5.44 11.08 17.48
CA MET A 1 5.93 10.75 16.13
C MET A 1 5.16 9.52 15.66
N CYS A 2 4.20 9.73 14.77
CA CYS A 2 3.44 8.63 14.18
C CYS A 2 4.36 7.89 13.21
N GLY A 3 4.92 6.76 13.63
CA GLY A 3 5.53 5.85 12.66
C GLY A 3 4.44 5.34 11.70
N THR A 4 4.84 4.76 10.58
CA THR A 4 4.01 4.10 9.55
C THR A 4 3.08 2.98 10.06
N LEU A 5 3.01 2.75 11.37
CA LEU A 5 2.15 1.79 12.06
C LEU A 5 0.92 2.50 12.63
N ASN A 6 -0.26 1.94 12.32
CA ASN A 6 -1.61 2.27 12.82
C ASN A 6 -1.69 3.53 13.72
N PRO A 7 -2.25 4.66 13.24
CA PRO A 7 -2.32 5.91 13.99
C PRO A 7 -3.26 5.86 15.22
N CYS A 8 -4.03 4.79 15.36
CA CYS A 8 -4.94 4.58 16.48
C CYS A 8 -4.25 3.87 17.65
N SER A 9 -4.20 4.54 18.80
CA SER A 9 -3.81 3.94 20.08
C SER A 9 -4.85 2.93 20.57
N THR A 10 -6.13 3.16 20.27
CA THR A 10 -7.21 2.21 20.52
C THR A 10 -8.19 2.20 19.34
N GLY A 11 -8.56 1.01 18.90
CA GLY A 11 -9.46 0.82 17.75
C GLY A 11 -8.75 0.86 16.40
N SER A 12 -9.54 0.98 15.34
CA SER A 12 -9.09 1.04 13.95
C SER A 12 -9.55 2.33 13.30
N LEU A 13 -8.79 2.78 12.32
CA LEU A 13 -9.10 3.99 11.58
C LEU A 13 -10.28 3.73 10.64
N ILE A 14 -11.30 4.59 10.69
CA ILE A 14 -12.49 4.52 9.85
C ILE A 14 -12.78 5.90 9.25
N TYR A 15 -13.49 5.91 8.12
CA TYR A 15 -14.02 7.12 7.52
C TYR A 15 -15.44 7.37 8.01
N LYS A 16 -15.69 8.56 8.59
CA LYS A 16 -17.01 8.98 9.07
C LYS A 16 -17.12 10.51 9.04
N ASN A 17 -18.25 11.03 8.57
CA ASN A 17 -18.52 12.48 8.54
C ASN A 17 -17.38 13.29 7.89
N ASP A 18 -16.92 12.84 6.72
CA ASP A 18 -15.81 13.45 5.97
C ASP A 18 -14.46 13.52 6.70
N GLN A 19 -14.28 12.71 7.75
CA GLN A 19 -13.04 12.65 8.52
C GLN A 19 -12.61 11.22 8.81
N CYS A 20 -11.31 11.04 9.01
CA CYS A 20 -10.73 9.78 9.45
C CYS A 20 -10.61 9.77 10.98
N GLU A 21 -11.42 8.95 11.65
CA GLU A 21 -11.45 8.83 13.10
C GLU A 21 -11.11 7.42 13.57
N CYS A 22 -10.52 7.29 14.75
CA CYS A 22 -10.31 5.98 15.36
C CYS A 22 -11.63 5.49 15.97
N ARG A 23 -12.00 4.23 15.74
CA ARG A 23 -13.18 3.61 16.36
C ARG A 23 -12.90 2.21 16.87
N ARG A 24 -13.41 1.91 18.08
CA ARG A 24 -13.31 0.59 18.71
C ARG A 24 -14.39 -0.35 18.15
N HIS A 25 -14.20 -1.66 18.33
CA HIS A 25 -15.17 -2.68 17.87
C HIS A 25 -16.57 -2.52 18.47
N ASN A 26 -16.69 -1.93 19.66
CA ASN A 26 -17.97 -1.63 20.31
C ASN A 26 -18.62 -0.33 19.81
N GLY A 27 -18.09 0.29 18.76
CA GLY A 27 -18.61 1.54 18.19
C GLY A 27 -18.19 2.81 18.95
N ALA A 28 -17.49 2.69 20.08
CA ALA A 28 -17.00 3.85 20.83
C ALA A 28 -15.83 4.53 20.10
N MET A 29 -15.71 5.84 20.28
CA MET A 29 -14.58 6.62 19.76
C MET A 29 -13.25 6.07 20.31
N GLY A 30 -12.34 5.79 19.40
CA GLY A 30 -10.96 5.38 19.68
C GLY A 30 -10.07 6.58 19.95
N ILE A 31 -8.81 6.31 20.29
CA ILE A 31 -7.84 7.35 20.63
C ILE A 31 -6.79 7.39 19.53
N MET A 32 -6.60 8.54 18.90
CA MET A 32 -5.47 8.78 18.00
C MET A 32 -4.20 8.97 18.84
N ARG A 33 -3.07 8.36 18.45
CA ARG A 33 -1.83 8.52 19.22
C ARG A 33 -1.36 9.98 19.17
N PRO A 34 -0.71 10.50 20.23
CA PRO A 34 -0.18 11.87 20.23
C PRO A 34 0.78 12.12 19.06
N GLY A 35 0.50 13.17 18.28
CA GLY A 35 1.27 13.52 17.08
C GLY A 35 1.03 12.59 15.88
N CYS A 36 -0.07 11.83 15.88
CA CYS A 36 -0.64 11.25 14.67
C CYS A 36 -1.77 12.15 14.17
N ALA A 37 -1.90 12.21 12.85
CA ALA A 37 -3.11 12.65 12.18
C ALA A 37 -3.50 11.57 11.18
N ALA A 38 -4.73 11.62 10.69
CA ALA A 38 -5.21 10.75 9.64
C ALA A 38 -5.79 11.57 8.51
N THR A 39 -5.58 11.13 7.28
CA THR A 39 -6.11 11.76 6.08
C THR A 39 -6.90 10.76 5.25
N TRP A 40 -7.89 11.26 4.53
CA TRP A 40 -8.66 10.50 3.56
C TRP A 40 -8.04 10.68 2.17
N SER A 41 -7.54 9.61 1.58
CA SER A 41 -6.96 9.62 0.24
C SER A 41 -7.30 8.34 -0.50
N ARG A 42 -7.75 8.47 -1.75
CA ARG A 42 -8.09 7.32 -2.64
C ARG A 42 -9.06 6.29 -2.03
N GLY A 43 -10.03 6.75 -1.25
CA GLY A 43 -11.04 5.85 -0.66
C GLY A 43 -10.59 5.12 0.60
N VAL A 44 -9.42 5.46 1.16
CA VAL A 44 -8.87 4.82 2.35
C VAL A 44 -8.43 5.89 3.36
N CYS A 45 -8.68 5.61 4.63
CA CYS A 45 -8.09 6.39 5.72
C CYS A 45 -6.69 5.86 6.03
N SER A 46 -5.70 6.74 6.01
CA SER A 46 -4.30 6.42 6.32
C SER A 46 -3.73 7.42 7.33
N SER A 47 -2.67 7.06 8.03
CA SER A 47 -1.90 8.03 8.82
C SER A 47 -1.44 9.16 7.90
N ALA A 48 -1.76 10.40 8.25
CA ALA A 48 -1.20 11.55 7.56
C ALA A 48 0.31 11.53 7.79
N PRO A 49 1.14 11.58 6.73
CA PRO A 49 2.57 11.71 6.90
C PRO A 49 2.89 12.99 7.67
N ASP A 50 3.93 12.95 8.49
CA ASP A 50 4.53 14.19 9.01
C ASP A 50 5.13 14.94 7.79
N LEU A 51 4.83 16.24 7.64
CA LEU A 51 5.35 17.08 6.56
C LEU A 51 6.88 17.00 6.47
N LYS A 52 7.56 16.81 7.61
CA LYS A 52 9.01 16.64 7.67
C LYS A 52 9.48 15.32 7.05
N GLU A 53 8.72 14.25 7.22
CA GLU A 53 8.99 12.94 6.61
C GLU A 53 8.72 12.97 5.10
N GLN A 54 7.71 13.73 4.65
CA GLN A 54 7.48 13.97 3.22
C GLN A 54 8.64 14.73 2.57
N MET A 55 9.14 15.77 3.23
CA MET A 55 10.31 16.52 2.75
C MET A 55 11.56 15.64 2.71
N LEU A 56 11.74 14.76 3.70
CA LEU A 56 12.86 13.82 3.73
C LEU A 56 12.76 12.78 2.61
N ALA A 57 11.56 12.27 2.31
CA ALA A 57 11.34 11.36 1.18
C ALA A 57 11.63 12.03 -0.17
N MET A 58 11.23 13.29 -0.36
CA MET A 58 11.55 14.06 -1.58
C MET A 58 13.05 14.36 -1.73
N GLU A 59 13.80 14.47 -0.62
CA GLU A 59 15.26 14.57 -0.68
C GLU A 59 15.91 13.20 -0.94
N ALA A 60 15.33 12.12 -0.43
CA ALA A 60 15.81 10.76 -0.69
C ALA A 60 15.73 10.40 -2.18
N ASP A 61 14.70 10.86 -2.91
CA ASP A 61 14.60 10.68 -4.36
C ASP A 61 15.82 11.23 -5.12
N LYS A 62 16.44 12.31 -4.63
CA LYS A 62 17.65 12.89 -5.25
C LYS A 62 18.88 12.02 -5.06
N LEU A 63 18.86 11.08 -4.12
CA LEU A 63 19.94 10.14 -3.86
C LEU A 63 19.86 8.90 -4.75
N CYS A 64 18.70 8.66 -5.38
CA CYS A 64 18.52 7.60 -6.34
C CYS A 64 19.03 7.99 -7.73
N PRO A 65 19.47 7.01 -8.55
CA PRO A 65 19.76 7.24 -9.96
C PRO A 65 18.58 7.88 -10.71
N PRO A 66 18.83 8.63 -11.79
CA PRO A 66 17.75 9.25 -12.58
C PRO A 66 16.70 8.22 -13.03
N GLY A 67 15.42 8.55 -12.83
CA GLY A 67 14.29 7.68 -13.20
C GLY A 67 13.92 6.64 -12.14
N MET A 68 14.61 6.62 -11.00
CA MET A 68 14.24 5.81 -9.83
C MET A 68 13.55 6.66 -8.76
N HIS A 69 12.82 5.98 -7.89
CA HIS A 69 12.10 6.54 -6.75
C HIS A 69 12.59 5.85 -5.47
N ALA A 70 12.79 6.63 -4.41
CA ALA A 70 13.24 6.17 -3.11
C ALA A 70 12.05 5.63 -2.31
N CYS A 71 11.94 4.31 -2.20
CA CYS A 71 10.94 3.66 -1.37
C CYS A 71 11.46 3.41 0.04
N PRO A 72 10.79 3.92 1.09
CA PRO A 72 11.20 3.68 2.46
C PRO A 72 11.13 2.19 2.81
N VAL A 73 12.23 1.64 3.33
CA VAL A 73 12.29 0.27 3.90
C VAL A 73 12.50 0.28 5.41
N GLY A 74 12.87 1.44 5.96
CA GLY A 74 13.07 1.67 7.38
C GLY A 74 12.87 3.13 7.75
N ARG A 75 13.33 3.53 8.93
CA ARG A 75 13.18 4.93 9.40
C ARG A 75 13.97 5.95 8.60
N LEU A 76 15.19 5.58 8.20
CA LEU A 76 16.12 6.44 7.45
C LEU A 76 16.76 5.65 6.31
N GLU A 77 16.14 4.52 5.96
CA GLU A 77 16.62 3.57 4.97
C GLU A 77 15.59 3.53 3.85
N PHE A 78 16.09 3.59 2.63
CA PHE A 78 15.29 3.53 1.42
C PHE A 78 15.97 2.63 0.41
N GLU A 79 15.16 2.03 -0.45
CA GLU A 79 15.62 1.37 -1.66
C GLU A 79 15.26 2.21 -2.88
N CYS A 80 16.11 2.21 -3.90
CA CYS A 80 15.82 2.88 -5.16
C CYS A 80 15.17 1.89 -6.12
N VAL A 81 13.92 2.14 -6.46
CA VAL A 81 13.14 1.27 -7.34
C VAL A 81 12.70 2.03 -8.58
N ILE A 82 12.31 1.30 -9.62
CA ILE A 82 11.59 1.87 -10.75
C ILE A 82 10.14 1.39 -10.61
N PRO A 83 9.21 2.20 -10.06
CA PRO A 83 7.85 1.72 -9.78
C PRO A 83 7.08 1.26 -11.03
N ALA A 84 7.53 1.65 -12.22
CA ALA A 84 6.95 1.18 -13.47
C ALA A 84 7.30 -0.28 -13.82
N LEU A 85 8.31 -0.87 -13.16
CA LEU A 85 8.92 -2.17 -13.51
C LEU A 85 9.15 -3.07 -12.28
N ASP A 86 9.08 -2.51 -11.08
CA ASP A 86 9.31 -3.24 -9.83
C ASP A 86 8.06 -4.01 -9.41
N VAL A 87 8.16 -5.33 -9.27
CA VAL A 87 7.02 -6.21 -8.93
C VAL A 87 6.58 -6.08 -7.47
N ASP A 88 7.48 -5.64 -6.59
CA ASP A 88 7.24 -5.49 -5.15
C ASP A 88 6.88 -4.04 -4.78
N ASN A 89 7.11 -3.09 -5.68
CA ASN A 89 6.75 -1.68 -5.55
C ASN A 89 6.05 -1.14 -6.81
N CYS A 90 5.11 -1.90 -7.36
CA CYS A 90 4.48 -1.59 -8.64
C CYS A 90 3.54 -0.39 -8.52
N GLY A 91 3.70 0.60 -9.40
CA GLY A 91 2.92 1.83 -9.41
C GLY A 91 3.26 2.83 -8.29
N GLY A 92 4.14 2.47 -7.35
CA GLY A 92 4.62 3.32 -6.27
C GLY A 92 5.14 2.51 -5.08
N CYS A 93 5.60 3.18 -4.03
CA CYS A 93 6.13 2.50 -2.86
C CYS A 93 5.03 1.81 -2.05
N VAL A 94 5.14 0.48 -1.88
CA VAL A 94 4.21 -0.30 -1.06
C VAL A 94 4.22 0.16 0.39
N SER A 95 5.40 0.49 0.92
CA SER A 95 5.58 0.95 2.31
C SER A 95 4.84 2.25 2.64
N THR A 96 4.48 3.04 1.63
CA THR A 96 3.70 4.28 1.76
C THR A 96 2.24 4.13 1.31
N GLY A 97 1.86 2.95 0.81
CA GLY A 97 0.55 2.69 0.21
C GLY A 97 0.32 3.39 -1.14
N GLN A 98 1.39 3.83 -1.81
CA GLN A 98 1.30 4.47 -3.12
C GLN A 98 1.28 3.47 -4.28
N GLY A 99 1.82 2.26 -4.06
CA GLY A 99 1.78 1.15 -5.01
C GLY A 99 1.47 -0.18 -4.32
N GLU A 100 1.76 -1.27 -5.02
CA GLU A 100 1.35 -2.62 -4.65
C GLU A 100 2.41 -3.68 -5.00
N ALA A 101 2.42 -4.75 -4.21
CA ALA A 101 3.24 -5.93 -4.47
C ALA A 101 2.40 -6.96 -5.24
N CYS A 102 2.68 -7.11 -6.54
CA CYS A 102 1.85 -7.96 -7.41
C CYS A 102 1.86 -9.44 -6.99
N GLY A 103 2.92 -9.87 -6.30
CA GLY A 103 3.05 -11.22 -5.75
C GLY A 103 2.08 -11.52 -4.59
N ASP A 104 1.61 -10.49 -3.89
CA ASP A 104 0.72 -10.65 -2.71
C ASP A 104 -0.75 -10.87 -3.11
N TYR A 105 -1.07 -10.78 -4.40
CA TYR A 105 -2.40 -11.05 -4.91
C TYR A 105 -2.83 -12.50 -4.68
N PRO A 106 -4.11 -12.75 -4.31
CA PRO A 106 -4.58 -14.09 -3.99
C PRO A 106 -4.37 -15.10 -5.12
N GLY A 107 -3.60 -16.17 -4.84
CA GLY A 107 -3.40 -17.28 -5.77
C GLY A 107 -2.44 -17.00 -6.93
N VAL A 108 -1.81 -15.81 -6.97
CA VAL A 108 -0.76 -15.48 -7.94
C VAL A 108 0.48 -16.33 -7.68
N ARG A 109 1.04 -16.87 -8.76
CA ARG A 109 2.33 -17.57 -8.75
C ARG A 109 3.40 -16.77 -9.48
N GLY A 110 3.01 -15.99 -10.47
CA GLY A 110 3.91 -15.16 -11.25
C GLY A 110 3.15 -13.98 -11.85
N ALA A 111 3.73 -12.81 -11.66
CA ALA A 111 3.25 -11.53 -12.14
C ALA A 111 4.45 -10.66 -12.53
N ALA A 112 4.21 -9.65 -13.34
CA ALA A 112 5.17 -8.61 -13.68
C ALA A 112 4.55 -7.24 -13.36
N CYS A 113 5.39 -6.23 -13.16
CA CYS A 113 4.95 -4.84 -13.18
C CYS A 113 5.21 -4.29 -14.58
N VAL A 114 4.16 -3.82 -15.25
CA VAL A 114 4.23 -3.28 -16.61
C VAL A 114 3.61 -1.89 -16.59
N GLU A 115 4.44 -0.87 -16.83
CA GLU A 115 4.02 0.54 -16.84
C GLU A 115 3.30 0.97 -15.54
N GLY A 116 3.70 0.38 -14.42
CA GLY A 116 3.14 0.68 -13.10
C GLY A 116 1.82 -0.05 -12.79
N ALA A 117 1.45 -1.06 -13.57
CA ALA A 117 0.32 -1.93 -13.31
C ALA A 117 0.74 -3.40 -13.20
N CYS A 118 0.10 -4.13 -12.28
CA CYS A 118 0.33 -5.57 -12.14
C CYS A 118 -0.26 -6.35 -13.32
N ASP A 119 0.59 -7.12 -14.01
CA ASP A 119 0.20 -8.09 -15.04
C ASP A 119 0.43 -9.52 -14.53
N VAL A 120 -0.65 -10.21 -14.18
CA VAL A 120 -0.60 -11.58 -13.67
C VAL A 120 -0.65 -12.56 -14.84
N TYR A 121 0.40 -13.37 -14.99
CA TYR A 121 0.49 -14.36 -16.07
C TYR A 121 0.45 -15.81 -15.59
N SER A 122 0.55 -16.08 -14.28
CA SER A 122 0.43 -17.45 -13.76
C SER A 122 -0.16 -17.53 -12.35
N CYS A 123 -0.94 -18.59 -12.12
CA CYS A 123 -1.61 -18.87 -10.85
C CYS A 123 -1.12 -20.18 -10.22
N HIS A 124 -1.20 -20.27 -8.90
CA HIS A 124 -0.94 -21.51 -8.17
C HIS A 124 -1.98 -22.61 -8.51
N PRO A 125 -1.63 -23.90 -8.30
CA PRO A 125 -2.60 -24.99 -8.41
C PRO A 125 -3.88 -24.72 -7.60
N GLY A 126 -5.04 -25.02 -8.17
CA GLY A 126 -6.35 -24.69 -7.57
C GLY A 126 -6.92 -23.34 -8.00
N TYR A 127 -6.13 -22.50 -8.66
CA TYR A 127 -6.55 -21.23 -9.25
C TYR A 127 -6.53 -21.28 -10.78
N ALA A 128 -7.21 -20.32 -11.39
CA ALA A 128 -7.34 -20.11 -12.81
C ALA A 128 -7.16 -18.62 -13.10
N LEU A 129 -6.39 -18.30 -14.15
CA LEU A 129 -6.28 -16.94 -14.63
C LEU A 129 -7.56 -16.54 -15.37
N LEU A 130 -8.23 -15.50 -14.91
CA LEU A 130 -9.39 -14.89 -15.53
C LEU A 130 -9.24 -13.36 -15.45
N ASN A 131 -9.21 -12.68 -16.59
CA ASN A 131 -9.10 -11.22 -16.68
C ASN A 131 -7.96 -10.61 -15.83
N GLY A 132 -6.76 -11.21 -15.88
CA GLY A 132 -5.61 -10.73 -15.12
C GLY A 132 -5.67 -11.03 -13.62
N GLN A 133 -6.62 -11.85 -13.16
CA GLN A 133 -6.76 -12.25 -11.76
C GLN A 133 -6.77 -13.76 -11.59
N CYS A 134 -6.17 -14.23 -10.50
CA CYS A 134 -6.22 -15.62 -10.12
C CYS A 134 -7.49 -15.89 -9.29
N ILE A 135 -8.48 -16.52 -9.92
CA ILE A 135 -9.70 -16.95 -9.24
C ILE A 135 -9.62 -18.43 -8.90
N ARG A 136 -10.20 -18.85 -7.77
CA ARG A 136 -10.26 -20.29 -7.45
C ARG A 136 -11.09 -20.99 -8.52
N LYS A 137 -10.64 -22.16 -8.99
CA LYS A 137 -11.33 -22.92 -10.04
C LYS A 137 -12.79 -23.23 -9.70
N LYS A 138 -13.10 -23.44 -8.42
CA LYS A 138 -14.46 -23.67 -7.91
C LYS A 138 -15.38 -22.44 -8.02
N ASP A 139 -14.82 -21.25 -8.06
CA ASP A 139 -15.54 -19.98 -8.13
C ASP A 139 -15.60 -19.46 -9.58
N ARG A 140 -15.09 -20.25 -10.55
CA ARG A 140 -15.13 -19.91 -11.97
C ARG A 140 -16.58 -20.02 -12.48
N PRO A 141 -17.10 -19.01 -13.19
CA PRO A 141 -18.39 -19.10 -13.86
C PRO A 141 -18.38 -20.27 -14.85
N SER A 142 -19.35 -21.18 -14.71
CA SER A 142 -19.67 -22.16 -15.74
C SER A 142 -20.35 -21.42 -16.89
N HIS A 143 -19.73 -21.41 -18.08
CA HIS A 143 -20.42 -21.04 -19.31
C HIS A 143 -21.37 -22.16 -19.74
#